data_AF-A0A7C7JT34-F1
#
_entry.id   AF-A0A7C7JT34-F1
#
_cell.length_a   1.000
_cell.length_b   1.000
_cell.length_c   1.000
_cell.angle_alpha   90.00
_cell.angle_beta   90.00
_cell.angle_gamma   90.00
#
_symmetry.space_group_name_H-M   'P 1'
#
loop_
_entity.id
_entity.type
_entity.pdbx_description
1 polymer ?
#
loop_
_entity_poly.entity_id
_entity_poly.type
_entity_poly.pdbx_seq_one_letter_code
_entity_poly.pdbx_strand_id
1 'polypeptide(L)'
;MPGNGSEFNLKPLLEKNDSKILLVVLDGLGGLPVDESGKTELELANTPNLDKLAYRSACGMHIPVDYGITPGSGPGHLALFGYDPTKYEIGRGILEALGLGMEVTERDIAIRGNFATVRYEGDTPIIVDRRAGRIPTEENRRIVKKITQE
;
A
#
# COMPACT_ATOMS: atom_id res chain seq x y z
N MET A 1 5.25 -12.61 -24.74
CA MET A 1 6.48 -12.22 -25.49
C MET A 1 7.30 -11.33 -24.58
N PRO A 2 8.59 -11.59 -24.35
CA PRO A 2 9.43 -10.70 -23.56
C PRO A 2 9.71 -9.46 -24.42
N GLY A 3 9.04 -8.35 -24.14
CA GLY A 3 9.28 -7.08 -24.83
C GLY A 3 10.63 -6.53 -24.40
N ASN A 4 11.53 -6.32 -25.36
CA ASN A 4 12.72 -5.51 -25.21
C ASN A 4 12.30 -4.12 -24.68
N GLY A 5 12.47 -3.89 -23.38
CA GLY A 5 12.33 -2.57 -22.79
C GLY A 5 13.47 -1.70 -23.29
N SER A 6 13.27 -0.97 -24.39
CA SER A 6 14.08 0.21 -24.66
C SER A 6 13.92 1.13 -23.46
N GLU A 7 14.98 1.24 -22.65
CA GLU A 7 15.04 2.16 -21.53
C GLU A 7 14.75 3.56 -22.07
N PHE A 8 13.55 4.08 -21.80
CA PHE A 8 13.15 5.39 -22.27
C PHE A 8 14.04 6.41 -21.58
N ASN A 9 15.01 6.96 -22.33
CA ASN A 9 15.89 7.99 -21.81
C ASN A 9 15.11 9.30 -21.68
N LEU A 10 14.57 9.57 -20.50
CA LEU A 10 13.84 10.80 -20.18
C LEU A 10 14.76 12.01 -19.94
N LYS A 11 16.10 11.81 -19.85
CA LYS A 11 17.04 12.91 -19.57
C LYS A 11 16.94 14.11 -20.51
N PRO A 12 16.73 13.93 -21.84
CA PRO A 12 16.59 15.06 -22.75
C PRO A 12 15.32 15.90 -22.52
N LEU A 13 14.32 15.37 -21.81
CA LEU A 13 13.07 16.06 -21.49
C LEU A 13 13.14 16.79 -20.14
N LEU A 14 14.27 16.71 -19.43
CA LEU A 14 14.42 17.35 -18.12
C LEU A 14 14.63 18.86 -18.28
N GLU A 15 13.61 19.63 -17.89
CA GLU A 15 13.73 21.08 -17.74
C GLU A 15 13.93 21.44 -16.27
N LYS A 16 15.10 22.00 -15.95
CA LYS A 16 15.40 22.46 -14.60
C LYS A 16 14.64 23.75 -14.31
N ASN A 17 13.88 23.77 -13.22
CA ASN A 17 13.20 24.95 -12.70
C ASN A 17 13.12 24.88 -11.17
N ASP A 18 12.63 25.94 -10.55
CA ASP A 18 12.51 26.05 -9.09
C ASP A 18 11.14 25.59 -8.53
N SER A 19 10.28 25.04 -9.40
CA SER A 19 8.97 24.54 -9.00
C SER A 19 9.08 23.33 -8.08
N LYS A 20 8.07 23.14 -7.25
CA LYS A 20 7.93 21.96 -6.40
C LYS A 20 6.89 21.02 -7.00
N ILE A 21 7.15 19.72 -6.88
CA ILE A 21 6.19 18.68 -7.27
C ILE A 21 5.42 18.27 -6.02
N LEU A 22 4.09 18.31 -6.10
CA LEU A 22 3.19 17.73 -5.10
C LEU A 22 2.51 16.51 -5.72
N LEU A 23 2.86 15.32 -5.25
CA LEU A 23 2.19 14.07 -5.60
C LEU A 23 1.17 13.73 -4.50
N VAL A 24 -0.12 13.73 -4.86
CA VAL A 24 -1.21 13.36 -3.94
C VAL A 24 -1.76 12.01 -4.34
N VAL A 25 -1.71 11.05 -3.41
CA VAL A 25 -2.25 9.69 -3.62
C VAL A 25 -3.52 9.55 -2.78
N LEU A 26 -4.64 9.29 -3.46
CA LEU A 26 -5.91 8.94 -2.82
C LEU A 26 -6.03 7.41 -2.82
N ASP A 27 -5.78 6.79 -1.67
CA ASP A 27 -5.76 5.32 -1.55
C ASP A 27 -7.14 4.73 -1.84
N GLY A 28 -7.18 3.69 -2.68
CA GLY A 28 -8.43 3.03 -3.07
C GLY A 28 -9.43 3.92 -3.83
N LEU A 29 -8.98 4.99 -4.51
CA LEU A 29 -9.87 5.92 -5.23
C LEU A 29 -10.66 5.27 -6.36
N GLY A 30 -10.06 4.28 -7.05
CA GLY A 30 -10.71 3.57 -8.15
C GLY A 30 -11.92 2.80 -7.66
N GLY A 31 -13.04 2.96 -8.36
CA GLY A 31 -14.33 2.38 -8.00
C GLY A 31 -14.98 1.61 -9.15
N LEU A 32 -16.13 1.02 -8.85
CA LEU A 32 -16.99 0.37 -9.85
C LEU A 32 -18.36 1.07 -9.87
N PRO A 33 -19.14 0.94 -10.96
CA PRO A 33 -20.51 1.43 -10.98
C PRO A 33 -21.31 0.92 -9.78
N VAL A 34 -21.88 1.85 -9.02
CA VAL A 34 -22.60 1.51 -7.77
C VAL A 34 -24.05 1.11 -8.01
N ASP A 35 -24.62 1.55 -9.13
CA ASP A 35 -26.01 1.29 -9.52
C ASP A 35 -26.18 1.33 -11.05
N GLU A 36 -27.43 1.20 -11.51
CA GLU A 36 -27.81 1.20 -12.93
C GLU A 36 -27.49 2.52 -13.66
N SER A 37 -27.19 3.61 -12.94
CA SER A 37 -26.74 4.87 -13.57
C SER A 37 -25.36 4.76 -14.19
N GLY A 38 -24.60 3.71 -13.85
CA GLY A 38 -23.27 3.46 -14.38
C GLY A 38 -22.15 4.25 -13.70
N LYS A 39 -22.46 5.04 -12.67
CA LYS A 39 -21.51 5.92 -11.99
C LYS A 39 -20.77 5.23 -10.85
N THR A 40 -19.48 5.52 -10.73
CA THR A 40 -18.63 5.14 -9.60
C THR A 40 -18.89 6.00 -8.36
N GLU A 41 -18.35 5.58 -7.21
CA GLU A 41 -18.39 6.32 -5.96
C GLU A 41 -17.81 7.74 -6.10
N LEU A 42 -16.71 7.88 -6.87
CA LEU A 42 -16.07 9.17 -7.10
C LEU A 42 -16.94 10.11 -7.95
N GLU A 43 -17.60 9.58 -8.97
CA GLU A 43 -18.49 10.35 -9.86
C GLU A 43 -19.79 10.80 -9.16
N LEU A 44 -20.23 10.07 -8.13
CA LEU A 44 -21.35 10.48 -7.29
C LEU A 44 -20.96 11.47 -6.20
N ALA A 45 -19.69 11.49 -5.80
CA ALA A 45 -19.20 12.39 -4.77
C ALA A 45 -19.17 13.85 -5.26
N ASN A 46 -19.62 14.77 -4.41
CA ASN A 46 -19.49 16.21 -4.68
C ASN A 46 -18.03 16.66 -4.50
N THR A 47 -17.26 16.72 -5.59
CA THR A 47 -15.80 16.97 -5.56
C THR A 47 -15.38 18.22 -6.36
N PRO A 48 -15.95 19.40 -6.07
CA PRO A 48 -15.82 20.60 -6.93
C PRO A 48 -14.37 21.10 -7.08
N ASN A 49 -13.49 20.80 -6.13
CA ASN A 49 -12.07 21.15 -6.22
C ASN A 49 -11.30 20.19 -7.13
N LEU A 50 -11.62 18.89 -7.08
CA LEU A 50 -11.02 17.89 -7.94
C LEU A 50 -11.51 18.08 -9.39
N ASP A 51 -12.79 18.37 -9.57
CA ASP A 51 -13.39 18.71 -10.87
C ASP A 51 -12.71 19.91 -11.52
N LYS A 52 -12.53 21.01 -10.77
CA LYS A 52 -11.82 22.21 -11.24
C LYS A 52 -10.36 21.92 -11.57
N LEU A 53 -9.69 21.06 -10.78
CA LEU A 53 -8.31 20.66 -11.04
C LEU A 53 -8.22 19.83 -12.32
N ALA A 54 -9.08 18.84 -12.49
CA ALA A 54 -9.14 18.00 -13.69
C ALA A 54 -9.42 18.83 -14.95
N TYR A 55 -10.38 19.77 -14.89
CA TYR A 55 -10.75 20.62 -16.03
C TYR A 55 -9.58 21.44 -16.61
N ARG A 56 -8.66 21.90 -15.75
CA ARG A 56 -7.51 22.74 -16.15
C ARG A 56 -6.19 21.97 -16.32
N SER A 57 -6.23 20.64 -16.22
CA SER A 57 -5.03 19.79 -16.19
C SER A 57 -5.09 18.72 -17.28
N ALA A 58 -3.98 17.99 -17.47
CA ALA A 58 -3.98 16.76 -18.24
C ALA A 58 -4.46 15.61 -17.34
N CYS A 59 -5.46 14.86 -17.80
CA CYS A 59 -5.98 13.67 -17.13
C CYS A 59 -5.58 12.40 -17.90
N GLY A 60 -5.48 11.29 -17.18
CA GLY A 60 -5.16 9.99 -17.76
C GLY A 60 -5.46 8.86 -16.77
N MET A 61 -5.31 7.62 -17.26
CA MET A 61 -5.40 6.42 -16.43
C MET A 61 -4.00 5.93 -16.08
N HIS A 62 -3.84 5.43 -14.86
CA HIS A 62 -2.59 4.84 -14.38
C HIS A 62 -2.78 3.34 -14.16
N ILE A 63 -1.86 2.54 -14.68
CA ILE A 63 -1.77 1.10 -14.43
C ILE A 63 -0.59 0.90 -13.48
N PRO A 64 -0.82 0.63 -12.18
CA PRO A 64 0.27 0.67 -11.21
C PRO A 64 1.30 -0.44 -11.37
N VAL A 65 0.96 -1.59 -11.95
CA VAL A 65 1.90 -2.71 -12.09
C VAL A 65 1.88 -3.22 -13.53
N ASP A 66 0.80 -3.91 -13.91
CA ASP A 66 0.56 -4.35 -15.28
C ASP A 66 -0.94 -4.66 -15.45
N TYR A 67 -1.37 -4.87 -16.69
CA TYR A 67 -2.73 -5.30 -17.00
C TYR A 67 -3.07 -6.62 -16.30
N GLY A 68 -4.21 -6.63 -15.60
CA GLY A 68 -4.69 -7.82 -14.89
C GLY A 68 -3.96 -8.11 -13.57
N ILE A 69 -3.00 -7.26 -13.15
CA ILE A 69 -2.34 -7.39 -11.84
C ILE A 69 -2.99 -6.42 -10.85
N THR A 70 -3.64 -6.97 -9.82
CA THR A 70 -4.16 -6.18 -8.70
C THR A 70 -3.02 -5.80 -7.74
N PRO A 71 -2.64 -4.51 -7.64
CA PRO A 71 -1.54 -4.12 -6.77
C PRO A 71 -1.95 -4.10 -5.30
N GLY A 72 -1.06 -4.59 -4.43
CA GLY A 72 -1.07 -4.20 -3.02
C GLY A 72 -0.40 -2.84 -2.83
N SER A 73 -0.58 -2.22 -1.66
CA SER A 73 -0.04 -0.88 -1.38
C SER A 73 1.49 -0.78 -1.56
N GLY A 74 2.25 -1.83 -1.23
CA GLY A 74 3.71 -1.84 -1.40
C GLY A 74 4.13 -1.69 -2.88
N PRO A 75 3.82 -2.68 -3.74
CA PRO A 75 4.07 -2.58 -5.19
C PRO A 75 3.48 -1.32 -5.83
N GLY A 76 2.27 -0.91 -5.44
CA GLY A 76 1.62 0.29 -5.97
C GLY A 76 2.39 1.58 -5.68
N HIS A 77 2.94 1.72 -4.46
CA HIS A 77 3.76 2.90 -4.13
C HIS A 77 5.13 2.86 -4.82
N LEU A 78 5.76 1.69 -4.95
CA LEU A 78 7.04 1.56 -5.65
C LEU A 78 6.94 2.05 -7.11
N ALA A 79 5.87 1.66 -7.81
CA ALA A 79 5.62 2.09 -9.16
C ALA A 79 5.42 3.61 -9.28
N LEU A 80 4.69 4.23 -8.34
CA LEU A 80 4.51 5.69 -8.30
C LEU A 80 5.84 6.45 -8.15
N PHE A 81 6.83 5.85 -7.47
CA PHE A 81 8.17 6.40 -7.32
C PHE A 81 9.15 5.99 -8.44
N GLY A 82 8.66 5.30 -9.49
CA GLY A 82 9.45 4.93 -10.66
C GLY A 82 10.28 3.65 -10.51
N TYR A 83 10.05 2.85 -9.47
CA TYR A 83 10.64 1.53 -9.34
C TYR A 83 9.81 0.49 -10.08
N ASP A 84 10.45 -0.48 -10.71
CA ASP A 84 9.77 -1.64 -11.28
C ASP A 84 9.27 -2.57 -10.14
N PRO A 85 7.95 -2.64 -9.90
CA PRO A 85 7.40 -3.43 -8.80
C PRO A 85 7.49 -4.94 -9.02
N THR A 86 7.79 -5.40 -10.24
CA THR A 86 8.00 -6.83 -10.56
C THR A 86 9.43 -7.28 -10.31
N LYS A 87 10.37 -6.32 -10.28
CA LYS A 87 11.79 -6.56 -9.99
C LYS A 87 12.13 -6.32 -8.52
N TYR A 88 11.60 -5.24 -7.94
CA TYR A 88 11.89 -4.85 -6.57
C TYR A 88 10.77 -5.30 -5.63
N GLU A 89 10.84 -6.56 -5.21
CA GLU A 89 9.89 -7.12 -4.26
C GLU A 89 10.29 -6.76 -2.83
N ILE A 90 9.55 -5.85 -2.20
CA ILE A 90 9.72 -5.54 -0.78
C ILE A 90 8.65 -6.30 0.01
N GLY A 91 9.11 -7.19 0.88
CA GLY A 91 8.24 -7.92 1.78
C GLY A 91 7.45 -7.00 2.71
N ARG A 92 6.17 -7.32 2.93
CA ARG A 92 5.27 -6.51 3.78
C ARG A 92 5.77 -6.35 5.21
N GLY A 93 6.49 -7.34 5.74
CA GLY A 93 7.10 -7.25 7.06
C GLY A 93 8.12 -6.12 7.16
N ILE A 94 8.98 -5.97 6.14
CA ILE A 94 9.99 -4.89 6.08
C ILE A 94 9.30 -3.53 5.98
N LEU A 95 8.28 -3.40 5.12
CA LEU A 95 7.51 -2.15 4.99
C LEU A 95 6.85 -1.74 6.30
N GLU A 96 6.24 -2.68 7.03
CA GLU A 96 5.60 -2.40 8.32
C GLU A 96 6.62 -2.06 9.42
N ALA A 97 7.76 -2.76 9.47
CA ALA A 97 8.84 -2.46 10.41
C ALA A 97 9.42 -1.05 10.19
N LEU A 98 9.72 -0.70 8.93
CA LEU A 98 10.17 0.64 8.57
C LEU A 98 9.11 1.70 8.87
N GLY A 99 7.82 1.40 8.63
CA GLY A 99 6.70 2.28 8.96
C GLY A 99 6.53 2.54 10.46
N LEU A 100 7.00 1.63 11.31
CA LEU A 100 7.07 1.79 12.77
C LEU A 100 8.35 2.52 13.24
N GLY A 101 9.24 2.88 12.31
CA GLY A 101 10.53 3.50 12.61
C GLY A 101 11.57 2.53 13.15
N MET A 102 11.40 1.22 12.92
CA MET A 102 12.41 0.23 13.29
C MET A 102 13.57 0.27 12.29
N GLU A 103 14.79 0.16 12.80
CA GLU A 103 15.95 -0.10 11.95
C GLU A 103 15.92 -1.56 11.50
N VAL A 104 16.18 -1.79 10.21
CA VAL A 104 16.16 -3.11 9.59
C VAL A 104 17.38 -3.22 8.68
N THR A 105 18.13 -4.30 8.81
CA THR A 105 19.33 -4.60 8.03
C THR A 105 19.09 -5.78 7.10
N GLU A 106 20.03 -6.03 6.18
CA GLU A 106 20.01 -7.19 5.29
C GLU A 106 20.00 -8.55 6.02
N ARG A 107 20.30 -8.58 7.32
CA ARG A 107 20.35 -9.80 8.14
C ARG A 107 19.07 -10.04 8.92
N ASP A 108 18.13 -9.08 8.89
CA ASP A 108 16.92 -9.14 9.68
C ASP A 108 15.76 -9.77 8.91
N ILE A 109 14.94 -10.53 9.63
CA ILE A 109 13.67 -11.07 9.12
C ILE A 109 12.54 -10.37 9.85
N ALA A 110 11.78 -9.55 9.14
CA ALA A 110 10.61 -8.89 9.69
C ALA A 110 9.35 -9.74 9.47
N ILE A 111 8.67 -10.08 10.57
CA ILE A 111 7.44 -10.89 10.55
C ILE A 111 6.30 -10.02 11.04
N ARG A 112 5.21 -10.00 10.27
CA ARG A 112 3.94 -9.39 10.70
C ARG A 112 3.17 -10.39 11.54
N GLY A 113 2.90 -10.02 12.80
CA GLY A 113 2.03 -10.76 13.70
C GLY A 113 0.79 -9.97 14.12
N ASN A 114 -0.28 -10.69 14.44
CA ASN A 114 -1.42 -10.15 15.19
C ASN A 114 -1.60 -11.01 16.43
N PHE A 115 -2.01 -10.42 17.56
CA PHE A 115 -2.54 -11.19 18.66
C PHE A 115 -3.89 -11.80 18.28
N ALA A 116 -4.09 -13.05 18.68
CA ALA A 116 -5.31 -13.81 18.46
C ALA A 116 -5.76 -14.49 19.76
N THR A 117 -7.06 -14.63 19.94
CA THR A 117 -7.63 -15.43 21.01
C THR A 117 -7.69 -16.89 20.55
N VAL A 118 -7.16 -17.78 21.37
CA VAL A 118 -7.14 -19.22 21.12
C VAL A 118 -7.94 -19.96 22.20
N ARG A 119 -8.67 -21.00 21.78
CA ARG A 119 -9.30 -22.01 22.65
C ARG A 119 -8.63 -23.34 22.40
N TYR A 120 -8.29 -24.07 23.45
CA TYR A 120 -7.68 -25.39 23.31
C TYR A 120 -8.75 -26.48 23.22
N GLU A 121 -8.62 -27.36 22.24
CA GLU A 121 -9.35 -28.63 22.14
C GLU A 121 -8.32 -29.76 22.26
N GLY A 122 -8.19 -30.31 23.48
CA GLY A 122 -7.03 -31.14 23.84
C GLY A 122 -5.73 -30.34 23.72
N ASP A 123 -4.74 -30.88 23.03
CA ASP A 123 -3.46 -30.21 22.75
C ASP A 123 -3.49 -29.31 21.51
N THR A 124 -4.65 -29.19 20.84
CA THR A 124 -4.76 -28.40 19.61
C THR A 124 -5.28 -26.99 19.90
N PRO A 125 -4.52 -25.92 19.59
CA PRO A 125 -4.99 -24.55 19.70
C PRO A 125 -5.89 -24.20 18.51
N ILE A 126 -7.14 -23.81 18.79
CA ILE A 126 -8.11 -23.34 17.80
C ILE A 126 -8.22 -21.81 17.92
N ILE A 127 -7.94 -21.10 16.82
CA ILE A 127 -8.11 -19.64 16.75
C ILE A 127 -9.61 -19.33 16.73
N VAL A 128 -10.10 -18.66 17.77
CA VAL A 128 -11.51 -18.23 17.88
C VAL A 128 -11.69 -16.75 17.55
N ASP A 129 -10.64 -15.94 17.67
CA ASP A 129 -10.63 -14.56 17.19
C ASP A 129 -9.24 -14.16 16.70
N ARG A 130 -9.11 -13.92 15.39
CA ARG A 130 -7.86 -13.49 14.71
C ARG A 130 -7.34 -12.10 15.11
N ARG A 131 -8.06 -11.34 15.94
CA ARG A 131 -7.67 -9.99 16.39
C ARG A 131 -7.71 -9.83 17.91
N ALA A 132 -8.01 -10.88 18.66
CA ALA A 132 -8.12 -10.84 20.11
C ALA A 132 -9.01 -9.69 20.62
N GLY A 133 -10.18 -9.48 20.01
CA GLY A 133 -11.09 -8.39 20.38
C GLY A 133 -10.58 -6.99 20.07
N ARG A 134 -9.50 -6.85 19.28
CA ARG A 134 -8.77 -5.58 19.04
C ARG A 134 -8.36 -4.90 20.34
N ILE A 135 -7.58 -5.61 21.17
CA ILE A 135 -7.06 -5.04 22.42
C ILE A 135 -6.40 -3.67 22.22
N PRO A 136 -6.53 -2.75 23.19
CA PRO A 136 -5.90 -1.43 23.12
C PRO A 136 -4.38 -1.48 22.98
N THR A 137 -3.78 -0.43 22.41
CA THR A 137 -2.33 -0.31 22.22
C THR A 137 -1.53 -0.47 23.51
N GLU A 138 -2.05 0.03 24.63
CA GLU A 138 -1.40 -0.11 25.94
C GLU A 138 -1.26 -1.58 26.36
N GLU A 139 -2.33 -2.35 26.17
CA GLU A 139 -2.33 -3.78 26.49
C GLU A 139 -1.44 -4.58 25.55
N ASN A 140 -1.45 -4.26 24.25
CA ASN A 140 -0.49 -4.82 23.28
C ASN A 140 0.96 -4.63 23.74
N ARG A 141 1.33 -3.41 24.16
CA ARG A 141 2.70 -3.12 24.63
C ARG A 141 3.06 -3.93 25.86
N ARG A 142 2.12 -4.12 26.80
CA ARG A 142 2.34 -4.92 28.01
C ARG A 142 2.61 -6.39 27.66
N ILE A 143 1.85 -6.97 26.73
CA ILE A 143 2.02 -8.36 26.30
C ILE A 143 3.33 -8.54 25.53
N VAL A 144 3.63 -7.66 24.56
CA VAL A 144 4.89 -7.71 23.80
C VAL A 144 6.10 -7.65 24.73
N LYS A 145 6.10 -6.77 25.74
CA LYS A 145 7.18 -6.70 26.73
C LYS A 145 7.43 -8.02 27.45
N LYS A 146 6.40 -8.83 27.71
CA LYS A 146 6.57 -10.14 28.35
C LYS A 146 7.22 -11.15 27.40
N ILE A 147 6.81 -11.15 26.14
CA ILE A 147 7.34 -12.05 25.11
C ILE A 147 8.81 -11.75 24.81
N THR A 148 9.21 -10.47 24.80
CA THR A 148 10.60 -10.07 24.53
C THR A 148 11.56 -10.35 25.70
N GLN A 149 11.04 -10.66 26.90
CA GLN A 149 11.85 -10.94 28.09
C GLN A 149 12.13 -12.44 28.32
N GLU A 150 11.53 -13.30 27.50
CA GLU A 150 11.87 -14.74 27.41
C GLU A 150 12.93 -14.97 26.32
#